data_AF-A0A2H0V6Q9-F1
#
_entry.id   AF-A0A2H0V6Q9-F1
#
_cell.length_a   1.000
_cell.length_b   1.000
_cell.length_c   1.000
_cell.angle_alpha   90.00
_cell.angle_beta   90.00
_cell.angle_gamma   90.00
#
_symmetry.space_group_name_H-M   'P 1'
#
loop_
_entity.id
_entity.type
_entity.pdbx_description
1 polymer ?
#
loop_
_entity_poly.entity_id
_entity_poly.type
_entity_poly.pdbx_seq_one_letter_code
_entity_poly.pdbx_strand_id
1 'polypeptide(L)'
;MKIINGREIAKQIRANTKKQVIKMPDKPCLAVILVGDNPSSQIYVNKKEEACAEAGIKFEKFLYKKITTKKLVSIIKKLNERKEITGILVQLPLPKTLDTQKIINTISNKKDVDG
;
A
#
# COMPACT_ATOMS: atom_id res chain seq x y z
N MET A 1 17.83 -18.74 26.31
CA MET A 1 17.75 -17.69 25.27
C MET A 1 16.28 -17.51 24.89
N LYS A 2 15.70 -16.31 25.01
CA LYS A 2 14.28 -16.07 24.68
C LYS A 2 14.19 -15.62 23.23
N ILE A 3 13.55 -16.40 22.36
CA ILE A 3 13.40 -16.09 20.93
C ILE A 3 12.21 -15.13 20.77
N ILE A 4 12.42 -14.01 20.09
CA ILE A 4 11.34 -13.10 19.69
C ILE A 4 10.70 -13.67 18.42
N ASN A 5 9.48 -14.21 18.56
CA ASN A 5 8.75 -14.76 17.42
C ASN A 5 7.92 -13.65 16.73
N GLY A 6 8.52 -13.00 15.74
CA GLY A 6 7.86 -11.93 14.98
C GLY A 6 6.59 -12.36 14.25
N ARG A 7 6.42 -13.65 13.92
CA ARG A 7 5.20 -14.14 13.25
C ARG A 7 3.99 -14.10 14.18
N GLU A 8 4.16 -14.58 15.41
CA GLU A 8 3.09 -14.53 16.41
C GLU A 8 2.74 -13.09 16.79
N ILE A 9 3.75 -12.24 16.96
CA ILE A 9 3.56 -10.82 17.25
C ILE A 9 2.77 -10.14 16.11
N ALA A 10 3.17 -10.36 14.85
CA ALA A 10 2.49 -9.75 13.70
C ALA A 10 1.04 -10.23 13.57
N LYS A 11 0.78 -11.53 13.83
CA LYS A 11 -0.57 -12.10 13.85
C LYS A 11 -1.44 -11.44 14.92
N GLN A 12 -0.90 -11.27 16.13
CA GLN A 12 -1.60 -10.61 17.24
C GLN A 12 -1.91 -9.15 16.93
N ILE A 13 -0.97 -8.42 16.32
CA ILE A 13 -1.17 -7.04 15.87
C ILE A 13 -2.33 -6.98 14.88
N ARG A 14 -2.33 -7.80 13.82
CA ARG A 14 -3.41 -7.80 12.82
C ARG A 14 -4.77 -8.16 13.41
N ALA A 15 -4.82 -9.12 14.33
CA ALA A 15 -6.06 -9.48 15.03
C ALA A 15 -6.60 -8.31 15.86
N ASN A 16 -5.73 -7.56 16.54
CA ASN A 16 -6.11 -6.37 17.29
C ASN A 16 -6.55 -5.23 16.36
N THR A 17 -5.83 -5.00 15.26
CA THR A 17 -6.21 -4.02 14.22
C THR A 17 -7.59 -4.35 13.67
N LYS A 18 -7.89 -5.62 13.37
CA LYS A 18 -9.21 -6.05 12.89
C LYS A 18 -10.33 -5.67 13.84
N LYS A 19 -10.15 -5.85 15.15
CA LYS A 19 -11.14 -5.45 16.17
C LYS A 19 -11.41 -3.95 16.16
N GLN A 20 -10.41 -3.13 15.87
CA GLN A 20 -10.57 -1.68 15.75
C GLN A 20 -11.28 -1.33 14.44
N VAL A 21 -10.81 -1.88 13.31
CA VAL A 21 -11.38 -1.63 11.98
C VAL A 21 -12.86 -2.02 11.91
N ILE A 22 -13.29 -3.11 12.56
CA ILE A 22 -14.70 -3.51 12.63
C ILE A 22 -15.58 -2.42 13.24
N LYS A 23 -15.07 -1.65 14.22
CA LYS A 23 -15.82 -0.59 14.91
C LYS A 23 -15.83 0.74 14.15
N MET A 24 -14.99 0.91 13.13
CA MET A 24 -14.95 2.14 12.34
C MET A 24 -16.19 2.25 11.44
N PRO A 25 -16.81 3.45 11.32
CA PRO A 25 -17.93 3.67 10.40
C PRO A 25 -17.49 3.48 8.95
N ASP A 26 -16.34 4.05 8.59
CA ASP A 26 -15.70 3.88 7.29
C ASP A 26 -14.50 2.95 7.41
N LYS A 27 -14.49 1.88 6.60
CA LYS A 27 -13.38 0.93 6.57
C LYS A 27 -12.20 1.56 5.83
N PRO A 28 -10.97 1.52 6.39
CA PRO A 28 -9.79 2.03 5.71
C PRO A 28 -9.53 1.23 4.43
N CYS A 29 -8.93 1.89 3.46
CA CYS A 29 -8.53 1.30 2.19
C CYS A 29 -7.11 1.71 1.84
N LEU A 30 -6.28 0.72 1.54
CA LEU A 30 -4.92 0.91 1.05
C LEU A 30 -4.88 0.67 -0.45
N ALA A 31 -4.51 1.70 -1.21
CA ALA A 31 -4.19 1.60 -2.62
C ALA A 31 -2.70 1.34 -2.81
N VAL A 32 -2.34 0.25 -3.48
CA VAL A 32 -0.95 -0.11 -3.77
C VAL A 32 -0.70 -0.07 -5.26
N ILE A 33 0.28 0.74 -5.67
CA ILE A 33 0.73 0.86 -7.05
C ILE A 33 2.00 0.05 -7.23
N LEU A 34 1.98 -0.90 -8.18
CA LEU A 34 3.14 -1.67 -8.60
C LEU A 34 3.42 -1.39 -10.08
N VAL A 35 4.67 -1.01 -10.37
CA VAL A 35 5.14 -0.82 -11.75
C VAL A 35 6.26 -1.79 -12.09
N GLY A 36 6.09 -2.50 -13.20
CA GLY A 36 7.02 -3.52 -13.68
C GLY A 36 6.66 -4.92 -13.19
N ASP A 37 7.53 -5.87 -13.52
CA ASP A 37 7.28 -7.31 -13.35
C ASP A 37 8.25 -7.97 -12.34
N ASN A 38 8.84 -7.19 -11.42
CA ASN A 38 9.78 -7.74 -10.44
C ASN A 38 9.08 -8.77 -9.53
N PRO A 39 9.46 -10.06 -9.56
CA PRO A 39 8.80 -11.11 -8.78
C PRO A 39 8.82 -10.85 -7.28
N SER A 40 9.93 -10.31 -6.75
CA SER A 40 10.06 -9.97 -5.34
C SER A 40 9.05 -8.90 -4.94
N SER A 41 8.87 -7.87 -5.77
CA SER A 41 7.88 -6.81 -5.51
C SER A 41 6.45 -7.35 -5.53
N GLN A 42 6.13 -8.28 -6.42
CA GLN A 42 4.82 -8.95 -6.44
C GLN A 42 4.55 -9.73 -5.15
N ILE A 43 5.54 -10.49 -4.66
CA ILE A 43 5.43 -11.22 -3.39
C ILE A 43 5.16 -10.26 -2.23
N TYR A 44 5.85 -9.12 -2.16
CA TYR A 44 5.61 -8.13 -1.11
C TYR A 44 4.21 -7.50 -1.21
N VAL A 45 3.75 -7.17 -2.41
CA VAL A 45 2.39 -6.63 -2.61
C VAL A 45 1.32 -7.64 -2.23
N ASN A 46 1.52 -8.93 -2.54
CA ASN A 46 0.59 -9.99 -2.13
C ASN A 46 0.58 -10.18 -0.61
N LYS A 47 1.74 -10.16 0.06
CA LYS A 47 1.80 -10.19 1.53
C LYS A 47 1.10 -8.99 2.17
N LYS A 48 1.18 -7.80 1.56
CA LYS A 48 0.45 -6.60 2.02
C LYS A 48 -1.05 -6.77 1.87
N GLU A 49 -1.51 -7.36 0.76
CA GLU A 49 -2.92 -7.69 0.54
C GLU A 49 -3.44 -8.69 1.59
N GLU A 50 -2.72 -9.79 1.81
CA GLU A 50 -3.05 -10.79 2.82
C GLU A 50 -3.13 -10.17 4.23
N ALA A 51 -2.15 -9.35 4.59
CA ALA A 51 -2.14 -8.64 5.87
C ALA A 51 -3.31 -7.67 6.02
N CYS A 52 -3.70 -6.96 4.95
CA CYS A 52 -4.86 -6.09 4.95
C CYS A 52 -6.15 -6.89 5.13
N ALA A 53 -6.31 -8.01 4.41
CA ALA A 53 -7.45 -8.91 4.55
C ALA A 53 -7.57 -9.46 5.99
N GLU A 54 -6.45 -9.89 6.59
CA GLU A 54 -6.41 -10.33 7.99
C GLU A 54 -6.80 -9.20 8.96
N ALA A 55 -6.38 -7.97 8.68
CA ALA A 55 -6.69 -6.79 9.50
C ALA A 55 -8.06 -6.15 9.20
N GLY A 56 -8.83 -6.66 8.22
CA GLY A 56 -10.12 -6.11 7.81
C GLY A 56 -10.04 -4.80 7.01
N ILE A 57 -8.86 -4.48 6.46
CA ILE A 57 -8.58 -3.29 5.66
C ILE A 57 -8.84 -3.61 4.18
N LYS A 58 -9.51 -2.71 3.46
CA LYS A 58 -9.72 -2.84 2.01
C LYS A 58 -8.39 -2.65 1.28
N PHE A 59 -8.21 -3.36 0.17
CA PHE A 59 -6.97 -3.31 -0.61
C PHE A 59 -7.29 -3.14 -2.09
N GLU A 60 -6.66 -2.15 -2.73
CA GLU A 60 -6.79 -1.92 -4.17
C GLU A 60 -5.42 -1.99 -4.84
N LYS A 61 -5.26 -2.87 -5.83
CA LYS A 61 -4.03 -3.02 -6.62
C LYS A 61 -4.11 -2.24 -7.92
N PHE A 62 -3.08 -1.43 -8.18
CA PHE A 62 -2.87 -0.76 -9.46
C PHE A 62 -1.58 -1.30 -10.08
N LEU A 63 -1.74 -2.25 -11.00
CA LEU A 63 -0.62 -2.95 -11.65
C LEU A 63 -0.35 -2.38 -13.04
N TYR A 64 0.90 -1.97 -13.28
CA TYR A 64 1.32 -1.44 -14.58
C TYR A 64 2.62 -2.09 -15.05
N LYS A 65 2.62 -2.75 -16.21
CA LYS A 65 3.87 -3.26 -16.80
C LYS A 65 4.83 -2.14 -17.20
N LYS A 66 4.28 -1.11 -17.86
CA LYS A 66 4.98 0.11 -18.29
C LYS A 66 4.04 1.30 -18.14
N ILE A 67 4.57 2.41 -17.66
CA ILE A 67 3.85 3.68 -17.51
C ILE A 67 4.83 4.84 -17.58
N THR A 68 4.35 6.05 -17.87
CA THR A 68 5.16 7.27 -17.80
C THR A 68 4.97 7.95 -16.44
N THR A 69 5.98 8.71 -16.00
CA THR A 69 5.90 9.53 -14.78
C THR A 69 4.65 10.42 -14.79
N LYS A 70 4.36 11.11 -15.91
CA LYS A 70 3.19 11.99 -16.03
C LYS A 70 1.88 11.25 -15.79
N LYS A 71 1.73 10.05 -16.36
CA LYS A 71 0.50 9.26 -16.21
C LYS A 71 0.36 8.73 -14.78
N LEU A 72 1.44 8.24 -14.18
CA LEU A 72 1.44 7.74 -12.82
C LEU A 72 1.13 8.84 -11.80
N VAL A 73 1.72 10.04 -11.96
CA VAL A 73 1.38 11.24 -11.19
C VAL A 73 -0.11 11.58 -11.31
N SER A 74 -0.67 11.53 -12.52
CA SER A 74 -2.10 11.76 -12.72
C SER A 74 -2.98 10.73 -12.00
N ILE A 75 -2.57 9.46 -11.96
CA ILE A 75 -3.28 8.42 -11.21
C ILE A 75 -3.22 8.72 -9.71
N ILE A 76 -2.03 9.00 -9.17
CA ILE A 76 -1.88 9.32 -7.72
C ILE A 76 -2.72 10.52 -7.34
N LYS A 77 -2.77 11.57 -8.17
CA LYS A 77 -3.67 12.72 -7.94
C LYS A 77 -5.14 12.31 -7.83
N LYS A 78 -5.62 11.42 -8.72
CA LYS A 78 -6.99 10.89 -8.62
C LYS A 78 -7.20 10.06 -7.36
N LEU A 79 -6.23 9.25 -6.95
CA LEU A 79 -6.31 8.47 -5.70
C LEU A 79 -6.29 9.37 -4.45
N ASN A 80 -5.58 10.50 -4.50
CA ASN A 80 -5.60 11.50 -3.43
C ASN A 80 -7.00 12.09 -3.23
N GLU A 81 -7.80 12.24 -4.30
CA GLU A 81 -9.15 12.82 -4.24
C GLU A 81 -10.22 11.81 -3.81
N ARG A 82 -9.97 10.51 -3.96
CA ARG A 82 -10.90 9.42 -3.56
C ARG A 82 -11.02 9.34 -2.03
N LYS A 83 -12.18 9.70 -1.48
CA LYS A 83 -12.43 9.74 -0.02
C LYS A 83 -12.34 8.35 0.63
N GLU A 84 -12.67 7.31 -0.12
CA GLU A 84 -12.61 5.92 0.33
C GLU A 84 -11.18 5.40 0.46
N ILE A 85 -10.20 6.00 -0.22
CA ILE A 85 -8.78 5.64 -0.09
C ILE A 85 -8.18 6.44 1.06
N THR A 86 -7.79 5.73 2.11
CA THR A 86 -7.17 6.31 3.31
C THR A 86 -5.64 6.23 3.27
N GLY A 87 -5.07 5.34 2.46
CA GLY A 87 -3.61 5.20 2.29
C GLY A 87 -3.22 4.86 0.86
N ILE A 88 -2.07 5.36 0.42
CA ILE A 88 -1.47 5.11 -0.89
C ILE A 88 -0.02 4.67 -0.68
N LEU A 89 0.37 3.60 -1.36
CA LEU A 89 1.73 3.08 -1.35
C LEU A 89 2.19 2.86 -2.79
N VAL A 90 3.42 3.31 -3.10
CA VAL A 90 4.09 3.00 -4.37
C VAL A 90 5.19 1.98 -4.11
N GLN A 91 5.05 0.78 -4.68
CA GLN A 91 6.02 -0.28 -4.45
C GLN A 91 7.34 0.01 -5.18
N LEU A 92 8.42 0.09 -4.39
CA LEU A 92 9.78 0.25 -4.87
C LEU A 92 10.49 -1.10 -5.09
N PRO A 93 11.57 -1.13 -5.90
CA PRO A 93 12.06 -0.05 -6.75
C PRO A 93 11.17 0.16 -7.98
N LEU A 94 11.02 1.42 -8.40
CA LEU A 94 10.42 1.75 -9.69
C LEU A 94 11.42 1.54 -10.84
N PRO A 95 10.95 1.28 -12.07
CA PRO A 95 11.80 1.30 -13.26
C PRO A 95 12.59 2.62 -13.37
N LYS A 96 13.87 2.54 -13.80
CA LYS A 96 14.78 3.70 -13.92
C LYS A 96 14.27 4.82 -14.85
N THR A 97 13.32 4.50 -15.72
CA THR A 97 12.68 5.48 -16.63
C THR A 97 11.67 6.38 -15.92
N LEU A 98 11.35 6.12 -14.65
CA LEU A 98 10.44 6.90 -13.84
C LEU A 98 11.19 7.82 -12.87
N ASP A 99 10.60 9.00 -12.66
CA ASP A 99 11.07 9.95 -11.66
C ASP A 99 10.42 9.62 -10.31
N THR A 100 11.13 8.76 -9.55
CA THR A 100 10.67 8.25 -8.25
C THR A 100 10.34 9.37 -7.27
N GLN A 101 11.17 10.42 -7.21
CA GLN A 101 10.98 11.50 -6.24
C GLN A 101 9.72 12.31 -6.56
N LYS A 102 9.49 12.62 -7.85
CA LYS A 102 8.24 13.27 -8.27
C LYS A 102 7.00 12.42 -7.99
N ILE A 103 7.10 11.11 -8.14
CA ILE A 103 6.00 10.17 -7.89
C ILE A 103 5.65 10.12 -6.39
N ILE A 104 6.66 9.92 -5.52
CA ILE A 104 6.46 9.86 -4.06
C ILE A 104 5.91 11.21 -3.55
N ASN A 105 6.52 12.34 -3.95
CA ASN A 105 6.06 13.68 -3.55
C ASN A 105 4.67 14.07 -4.07
N THR A 106 4.07 13.27 -4.97
CA THR A 106 2.68 13.48 -5.43
C THR A 106 1.68 12.91 -4.43
N ILE A 107 2.08 11.95 -3.60
CA ILE A 107 1.20 11.34 -2.58
C ILE A 107 0.89 12.41 -1.54
N SER A 108 -0.39 12.54 -1.18
CA SER A 108 -0.78 13.48 -0.12
C SER A 108 -0.19 13.04 1.21
N ASN A 109 0.39 13.96 1.98
CA ASN A 109 0.92 13.68 3.33
C ASN A 109 -0.11 12.98 4.25
N LYS A 110 -1.42 13.20 4.02
CA LYS A 110 -2.48 12.54 4.81
C LYS A 110 -2.72 11.07 4.43
N LYS A 111 -2.24 10.64 3.27
CA LYS A 111 -2.42 9.30 2.71
C LYS A 111 -1.10 8.57 2.47
N ASP A 112 0.04 9.20 2.75
CA ASP A 112 1.34 8.55 2.67
C ASP A 112 1.51 7.59 3.85
N VAL A 113 1.61 6.30 3.55
CA VAL A 113 1.78 5.25 4.57
C VAL A 113 3.24 4.81 4.72
N ASP A 114 4.12 5.20 3.80
CA ASP A 114 5.55 4.90 3.87
C ASP A 114 6.33 6.04 4.56
N GLY A 115 5.77 7.25 4.62
CA GLY A 115 6.21 8.36 5.48
C GLY A 115 7.01 9.45 4.79
#